data_AF-E3RJG9-F1
#
_entry.id   AF-E3RJG9-F1
#
_cell.length_a   1.000
_cell.length_b   1.000
_cell.length_c   1.000
_cell.angle_alpha   90.00
_cell.angle_beta   90.00
_cell.angle_gamma   90.00
#
_symmetry.space_group_name_H-M   'P 1'
#
loop_
_entity.id
_entity.type
_entity.pdbx_description
1 polymer ?
#
loop_
_entity_poly.entity_id
_entity_poly.type
_entity_poly.pdbx_seq_one_letter_code
_entity_poly.pdbx_strand_id
1 'polypeptide(L)'
;MALPLLRTCRRIYSEAVEYLYKSNHFFISTDLEDYPTTGYLSYFFLPQRMAQVTNLSIHWDLDHQQYFQVDLMRERHRCEWFRSWEALSRLTGLRRLHIKLYFCLDLWEHCYGTFWTQNSRELLEPIKKITAPRDFVITLPNWKCSTKIDVGNSRCVFKLPERDSSDNDEGSI
;
A
#
# COMPACT_ATOMS: atom_id res chain seq x y z
N MET A 1 -12.55 -31.07 32.86
CA MET A 1 -13.33 -29.82 32.81
C MET A 1 -12.95 -28.84 31.68
N ALA A 2 -11.91 -29.09 30.87
CA ALA A 2 -11.51 -28.16 29.80
C ALA A 2 -12.34 -28.24 28.49
N LEU A 3 -12.99 -29.37 28.21
CA LEU A 3 -13.70 -29.60 26.94
C LEU A 3 -14.88 -28.65 26.67
N PRO A 4 -15.75 -28.36 27.65
CA PRO A 4 -16.85 -27.41 27.46
C PRO A 4 -16.34 -25.99 27.16
N LEU A 5 -15.29 -25.56 27.86
CA LEU A 5 -14.65 -24.26 27.64
C LEU A 5 -14.08 -24.16 26.21
N LEU A 6 -13.35 -25.17 25.75
CA LEU A 6 -12.80 -25.21 24.39
C LEU A 6 -13.90 -25.16 23.31
N ARG A 7 -15.04 -25.82 23.54
CA ARG A 7 -16.19 -25.77 22.62
C ARG A 7 -16.80 -24.38 22.56
N THR A 8 -16.99 -23.73 23.71
CA THR A 8 -17.49 -22.36 23.79
C THR A 8 -16.51 -21.38 23.12
N CYS A 9 -15.21 -21.47 23.42
CA CYS A 9 -14.18 -20.63 22.80
C CYS A 9 -14.15 -20.79 21.27
N ARG A 10 -14.22 -22.03 20.77
CA ARG A 10 -14.28 -22.30 19.32
C ARG A 10 -15.52 -21.69 18.68
N ARG A 11 -16.67 -21.76 19.34
CA ARG A 11 -17.93 -21.21 18.84
C ARG A 11 -17.91 -19.67 18.80
N ILE A 12 -17.52 -19.04 19.90
CA ILE A 12 -17.32 -17.58 19.97
C ILE A 12 -16.35 -17.14 18.88
N TYR A 13 -15.23 -17.84 18.72
CA TYR A 13 -14.26 -17.54 17.68
C TYR A 13 -14.86 -17.65 16.26
N SER A 14 -15.60 -18.72 15.96
CA SER A 14 -16.22 -18.88 14.63
C SER A 14 -17.29 -17.83 14.34
N GLU A 15 -17.99 -17.35 15.36
CA GLU A 15 -19.02 -16.31 15.21
C GLU A 15 -18.38 -14.91 15.08
N ALA A 16 -17.30 -14.64 15.81
CA ALA A 16 -16.65 -13.33 15.83
C ALA A 16 -15.64 -13.10 14.68
N VAL A 17 -14.99 -14.16 14.18
CA VAL A 17 -13.88 -14.03 13.22
C VAL A 17 -14.30 -13.30 11.94
N GLU A 18 -15.50 -13.55 11.42
CA GLU A 18 -15.98 -12.86 10.21
C GLU A 18 -16.12 -11.35 10.44
N TYR A 19 -16.67 -10.94 11.58
CA TYR A 19 -16.80 -9.54 11.95
C TYR A 19 -15.44 -8.88 12.16
N LEU A 20 -14.47 -9.62 12.73
CA LEU A 20 -13.12 -9.14 12.96
C LEU A 20 -12.43 -8.75 11.64
N TYR A 21 -12.59 -9.52 10.56
CA TYR A 21 -11.96 -9.18 9.29
C TYR A 21 -12.76 -8.20 8.44
N LYS A 22 -14.09 -8.31 8.44
CA LYS A 22 -14.93 -7.45 7.60
C LYS A 22 -15.08 -6.04 8.14
N SER A 23 -15.19 -5.87 9.46
CA SER A 23 -15.54 -4.58 10.07
C SER A 23 -14.33 -3.73 10.43
N ASN A 24 -13.15 -4.34 10.54
CA ASN A 24 -11.95 -3.63 10.90
C ASN A 24 -11.25 -2.99 9.69
N HIS A 25 -10.46 -1.99 10.01
CA HIS A 25 -9.55 -1.34 9.10
C HIS A 25 -8.13 -1.76 9.45
N PHE A 26 -7.46 -2.44 8.51
CA PHE A 26 -6.08 -2.86 8.69
C PHE A 26 -5.15 -1.74 8.23
N PHE A 27 -4.11 -1.49 9.01
CA PHE A 27 -3.08 -0.51 8.71
C PHE A 27 -1.72 -1.20 8.70
N ILE A 28 -0.96 -1.00 7.64
CA ILE A 28 0.39 -1.55 7.47
C ILE A 28 1.31 -0.39 7.08
N SER A 29 2.47 -0.27 7.72
CA SER A 29 3.44 0.77 7.40
C SER A 29 4.86 0.21 7.37
N THR A 30 5.70 0.79 6.52
CA THR A 30 7.16 0.56 6.49
C THR A 30 7.95 1.64 7.23
N ASP A 31 7.28 2.60 7.90
CA ASP A 31 7.89 3.79 8.54
C ASP A 31 9.10 3.51 9.45
N LEU A 32 9.25 2.28 9.96
CA LEU A 32 10.29 1.89 10.91
C LEU A 32 10.76 0.43 10.73
N GLU A 33 10.39 -0.23 9.62
CA GLU A 33 10.67 -1.64 9.42
C GLU A 33 11.72 -1.86 8.33
N ASP A 34 12.70 -2.72 8.63
CA ASP A 34 13.75 -3.13 7.68
C ASP A 34 13.20 -3.91 6.48
N TYR A 35 11.95 -4.40 6.54
CA TYR A 35 11.36 -5.26 5.50
C TYR A 35 9.88 -4.95 5.22
N PRO A 36 9.44 -4.97 3.96
CA PRO A 36 8.03 -4.74 3.59
C PRO A 36 7.14 -5.91 4.03
N THR A 37 6.29 -5.70 5.03
CA THR A 37 5.38 -6.73 5.56
C THR A 37 4.22 -7.09 4.61
N THR A 38 3.92 -6.24 3.62
CA THR A 38 2.83 -6.44 2.65
C THR A 38 2.99 -7.67 1.77
N GLY A 39 4.21 -8.02 1.36
CA GLY A 39 4.49 -9.24 0.57
C GLY A 39 4.24 -10.54 1.34
N TYR A 40 4.13 -10.44 2.67
CA TYR A 40 3.97 -11.57 3.59
C TYR A 40 2.56 -11.68 4.16
N LEU A 41 1.59 -10.93 3.64
CA LEU A 41 0.20 -10.98 4.13
C LEU A 41 -0.39 -12.39 4.12
N SER A 42 -0.03 -13.22 3.14
CA SER A 42 -0.46 -14.62 3.06
C SER A 42 0.11 -15.52 4.18
N TYR A 43 1.16 -15.10 4.88
CA TYR A 43 1.68 -15.81 6.05
C TYR A 43 0.93 -15.45 7.33
N PHE A 44 0.45 -14.21 7.43
CA PHE A 44 -0.30 -13.73 8.60
C PHE A 44 -1.78 -14.07 8.52
N PHE A 45 -2.34 -14.18 7.30
CA PHE A 45 -3.74 -14.47 7.09
C PHE A 45 -3.95 -15.82 6.41
N LEU A 46 -4.82 -16.64 7.00
CA LEU A 46 -5.29 -17.85 6.32
C LEU A 46 -5.99 -17.47 5.00
N PRO A 47 -5.85 -18.26 3.91
CA PRO A 47 -6.40 -17.92 2.60
C PRO A 47 -7.89 -17.59 2.60
N GLN A 48 -8.69 -18.34 3.38
CA GLN A 48 -10.13 -18.11 3.52
C GLN A 48 -10.46 -16.74 4.16
N ARG A 49 -9.55 -16.20 4.97
CA ARG A 49 -9.73 -14.94 5.71
C ARG A 49 -9.23 -13.73 4.93
N MET A 50 -8.28 -13.91 4.03
CA MET A 50 -7.87 -12.85 3.10
C MET A 50 -9.04 -12.32 2.28
N ALA A 51 -9.97 -13.21 1.87
CA ALA A 51 -11.20 -12.81 1.18
C ALA A 51 -12.20 -12.06 2.09
N GLN A 52 -11.99 -12.02 3.40
CA GLN A 52 -12.84 -11.28 4.35
C GLN A 52 -12.28 -9.89 4.68
N VAL A 53 -11.02 -9.60 4.34
CA VAL A 53 -10.41 -8.28 4.53
C VAL A 53 -11.06 -7.30 3.54
N THR A 54 -11.76 -6.29 4.06
CA THR A 54 -12.48 -5.33 3.20
C THR A 54 -11.87 -3.93 3.19
N ASN A 55 -11.17 -3.51 4.25
CA ASN A 55 -10.57 -2.18 4.34
C ASN A 55 -9.10 -2.28 4.72
N LEU A 56 -8.23 -1.75 3.87
CA LEU A 56 -6.78 -1.79 4.06
C LEU A 56 -6.16 -0.42 3.73
N SER A 57 -5.32 0.07 4.63
CA SER A 57 -4.42 1.20 4.39
C SER A 57 -2.98 0.77 4.49
N ILE A 58 -2.17 1.18 3.53
CA ILE A 58 -0.74 0.86 3.45
C ILE A 58 0.05 2.14 3.30
N HIS A 59 1.08 2.31 4.12
CA HIS A 59 2.08 3.35 3.99
C HIS A 59 3.38 2.70 3.51
N TRP A 60 3.87 3.12 2.33
CA TRP A 60 5.12 2.65 1.76
C TRP A 60 6.12 3.78 1.61
N ASP A 61 7.28 3.55 2.22
CA ASP A 61 8.49 4.32 2.06
C ASP A 61 9.20 3.91 0.77
N LEU A 62 9.44 4.88 -0.10
CA LEU A 62 10.12 4.66 -1.36
C LEU A 62 11.64 4.80 -1.29
N ASP A 63 12.22 5.54 -0.33
CA ASP A 63 13.68 5.78 -0.30
C ASP A 63 14.45 4.81 0.60
N HIS A 64 13.95 4.52 1.80
CA HIS A 64 14.68 3.69 2.76
C HIS A 64 14.92 2.28 2.22
N GLN A 65 13.91 1.72 1.56
CA GLN A 65 13.96 0.41 0.91
C GLN A 65 14.49 0.46 -0.54
N GLN A 66 14.89 1.64 -1.00
CA GLN A 66 15.35 1.89 -2.37
C GLN A 66 14.32 1.50 -3.45
N TYR A 67 13.02 1.62 -3.14
CA TYR A 67 11.94 1.35 -4.09
C TYR A 67 11.76 2.43 -5.15
N PHE A 68 12.62 3.44 -5.17
CA PHE A 68 12.44 4.61 -6.01
C PHE A 68 12.86 4.36 -7.47
N GLN A 69 13.96 3.67 -7.78
CA GLN A 69 14.38 3.45 -9.19
C GLN A 69 14.39 1.98 -9.57
N VAL A 70 13.44 1.53 -10.39
CA VAL A 70 13.28 0.11 -10.78
C VAL A 70 14.54 -0.50 -11.40
N ASP A 71 15.28 0.28 -12.20
CA ASP A 71 16.52 -0.16 -12.86
C ASP A 71 17.74 -0.19 -11.94
N LEU A 72 17.78 0.68 -10.93
CA LEU A 72 18.87 0.69 -9.92
C LEU A 72 18.51 -0.12 -8.67
N MET A 73 17.27 -0.59 -8.58
CA MET A 73 16.79 -1.38 -7.48
C MET A 73 17.52 -2.72 -7.47
N ARG A 74 18.09 -3.09 -6.31
CA ARG A 74 18.64 -4.43 -6.13
C ARG A 74 17.54 -5.44 -6.40
N GLU A 75 17.85 -6.51 -7.14
CA GLU A 75 16.89 -7.55 -7.56
C GLU A 75 16.00 -8.02 -6.41
N ARG A 76 16.57 -8.24 -5.22
CA ARG A 76 15.82 -8.63 -4.01
C ARG A 76 14.71 -7.64 -3.63
N HIS A 77 14.96 -6.32 -3.72
CA HIS A 77 13.98 -5.29 -3.38
C HIS A 77 12.93 -5.20 -4.48
N ARG A 78 13.34 -5.34 -5.76
CA ARG A 78 12.44 -5.38 -6.90
C ARG A 78 11.44 -6.53 -6.77
N CYS A 79 11.93 -7.73 -6.45
CA CYS A 79 11.09 -8.89 -6.18
C CYS A 79 10.08 -8.63 -5.05
N GLU A 80 10.52 -8.07 -3.92
CA GLU A 80 9.63 -7.80 -2.78
C GLU A 80 8.57 -6.72 -3.07
N TRP A 81 8.92 -5.69 -3.85
CA TRP A 81 7.97 -4.69 -4.33
C TRP A 81 6.86 -5.34 -5.16
N PHE A 82 7.21 -6.09 -6.20
CA PHE A 82 6.24 -6.75 -7.07
C PHE A 82 5.45 -7.84 -6.35
N ARG A 83 6.07 -8.54 -5.39
CA ARG A 83 5.40 -9.53 -4.54
C ARG A 83 4.34 -8.88 -3.65
N SER A 84 4.61 -7.69 -3.10
CA SER A 84 3.63 -6.92 -2.32
C SER A 84 2.41 -6.57 -3.15
N TRP A 85 2.61 -6.09 -4.37
CA TRP A 85 1.49 -5.83 -5.30
C TRP A 85 0.73 -7.09 -5.70
N GLU A 86 1.44 -8.19 -5.93
CA GLU A 86 0.80 -9.48 -6.24
C GLU A 86 -0.08 -9.95 -5.09
N ALA A 87 0.39 -9.83 -3.84
CA ALA A 87 -0.39 -10.16 -2.66
C ALA A 87 -1.69 -9.36 -2.60
N LEU A 88 -1.63 -8.04 -2.89
CA LEU A 88 -2.82 -7.18 -2.94
C LEU A 88 -3.81 -7.59 -4.03
N SER A 89 -3.32 -7.99 -5.21
CA SER A 89 -4.19 -8.46 -6.30
C SER A 89 -5.00 -9.71 -5.94
N ARG A 90 -4.50 -10.52 -4.99
CA ARG A 90 -5.17 -11.74 -4.50
C ARG A 90 -6.23 -11.46 -3.43
N LEU A 91 -6.32 -10.23 -2.91
CA LEU A 91 -7.34 -9.82 -1.94
C LEU A 91 -8.67 -9.51 -2.64
N THR A 92 -9.36 -10.56 -3.10
CA THR A 92 -10.61 -10.45 -3.87
C THR A 92 -11.79 -9.86 -3.08
N GLY A 93 -11.72 -9.88 -1.74
CA GLY A 93 -12.72 -9.28 -0.85
C GLY A 93 -12.53 -7.79 -0.56
N LEU A 94 -11.42 -7.21 -1.02
CA LEU A 94 -11.04 -5.85 -0.70
C LEU A 94 -12.03 -4.87 -1.31
N ARG A 95 -12.57 -3.96 -0.48
CA ARG A 95 -13.54 -2.93 -0.90
C ARG A 95 -12.92 -1.55 -0.89
N ARG A 96 -12.09 -1.26 0.11
CA ARG A 96 -11.35 -0.01 0.27
C ARG A 96 -9.87 -0.30 0.39
N LEU A 97 -9.09 0.33 -0.49
CA LEU A 97 -7.65 0.30 -0.47
C LEU A 97 -7.14 1.73 -0.52
N HIS A 98 -6.40 2.14 0.50
CA HIS A 98 -5.65 3.38 0.49
C HIS A 98 -4.16 3.07 0.58
N ILE A 99 -3.37 3.54 -0.38
CA ILE A 99 -1.91 3.44 -0.33
C ILE A 99 -1.36 4.85 -0.25
N LYS A 100 -0.53 5.13 0.74
CA LYS A 100 0.27 6.35 0.82
C LYS A 100 1.70 6.00 0.45
N LEU A 101 2.18 6.58 -0.64
CA LEU A 101 3.59 6.56 -1.00
C LEU A 101 4.24 7.81 -0.40
N TYR A 102 5.42 7.68 0.17
CA TYR A 102 6.17 8.81 0.71
C TYR A 102 7.68 8.53 0.64
N PHE A 103 8.46 9.57 0.92
CA PHE A 103 9.91 9.51 1.08
C PHE A 103 10.20 9.87 2.52
N CYS A 104 10.98 9.07 3.22
CA CYS A 104 11.37 9.35 4.60
C CYS A 104 12.52 10.37 4.65
N LEU A 105 13.33 10.45 3.59
CA LEU A 105 14.48 11.32 3.49
C LEU A 105 14.18 12.51 2.55
N ASP A 106 14.45 13.73 3.02
CA ASP A 106 14.29 14.98 2.24
C ASP A 106 15.32 15.15 1.09
N LEU A 107 16.12 14.11 0.82
CA LEU A 107 17.20 14.13 -0.17
C LEU A 107 16.72 14.31 -1.62
N TRP A 108 15.42 14.19 -1.87
CA TRP A 108 14.83 14.12 -3.22
C TRP A 108 13.95 15.32 -3.57
N GLU A 109 13.86 16.32 -2.69
CA GLU A 109 12.93 17.45 -2.78
C GLU A 109 12.97 18.20 -4.13
N HIS A 110 14.18 18.42 -4.64
CA HIS A 110 14.40 19.13 -5.90
C HIS A 110 14.12 18.27 -7.15
N CYS A 111 14.10 16.95 -7.01
CA CYS A 111 14.03 16.02 -8.14
C CYS A 111 12.73 15.21 -8.20
N TYR A 112 11.78 15.39 -7.27
CA TYR A 112 10.55 14.57 -7.22
C TYR A 112 9.77 14.51 -8.53
N GLY A 113 9.57 15.65 -9.21
CA GLY A 113 8.77 15.69 -10.44
C GLY A 113 9.39 14.92 -11.60
N THR A 114 10.70 15.10 -11.82
CA THR A 114 11.45 14.41 -12.88
C THR A 114 11.58 12.93 -12.57
N PHE A 115 11.96 12.59 -11.33
CA PHE A 115 12.05 11.23 -10.84
C PHE A 115 10.72 10.48 -11.01
N TRP A 116 9.62 11.08 -10.57
CA TRP A 116 8.30 10.44 -10.63
C TRP A 116 7.91 10.16 -12.08
N THR A 117 8.13 11.13 -12.98
CA THR A 117 7.79 11.00 -14.39
C THR A 117 8.57 9.86 -15.08
N GLN A 118 9.81 9.61 -14.66
CA GLN A 118 10.65 8.53 -15.20
C GLN A 118 10.22 7.15 -14.67
N ASN A 119 9.93 7.04 -13.37
CA ASN A 119 9.81 5.75 -12.70
C ASN A 119 8.36 5.29 -12.45
N SER A 120 7.39 6.22 -12.40
CA SER A 120 6.02 5.91 -11.95
C SER A 120 5.34 4.85 -12.81
N ARG A 121 5.64 4.81 -14.11
CA ARG A 121 5.04 3.82 -15.03
C ARG A 121 5.38 2.40 -14.60
N GLU A 122 6.65 2.10 -14.36
CA GLU A 122 7.10 0.75 -14.02
C GLU A 122 6.76 0.40 -12.57
N LEU A 123 6.91 1.35 -11.65
CA LEU A 123 6.59 1.15 -10.23
C LEU A 123 5.12 0.79 -10.02
N LEU A 124 4.24 1.39 -10.80
CA LEU A 124 2.79 1.31 -10.63
C LEU A 124 2.10 0.43 -11.69
N GLU A 125 2.84 -0.17 -12.62
CA GLU A 125 2.30 -1.13 -13.58
C GLU A 125 1.44 -2.24 -12.91
N PRO A 126 1.80 -2.77 -11.72
CA PRO A 126 0.98 -3.79 -11.06
C PRO A 126 -0.42 -3.33 -10.64
N ILE A 127 -0.68 -2.02 -10.51
CA ILE A 127 -2.00 -1.47 -10.14
C ILE A 127 -3.08 -1.99 -11.07
N LYS A 128 -2.76 -2.15 -12.36
CA LYS A 128 -3.71 -2.61 -13.39
C LYS A 128 -4.32 -3.97 -13.07
N LYS A 129 -3.66 -4.79 -12.25
CA LYS A 129 -4.13 -6.10 -11.81
C LYS A 129 -5.05 -6.04 -10.59
N ILE A 130 -5.07 -4.90 -9.88
CA ILE A 130 -5.91 -4.71 -8.68
C ILE A 130 -7.25 -4.12 -9.10
N THR A 131 -8.25 -4.98 -9.17
CA THR A 131 -9.60 -4.63 -9.68
C THR A 131 -10.71 -4.83 -8.64
N ALA A 132 -10.43 -5.50 -7.52
CA ALA A 132 -11.42 -5.81 -6.50
C ALA A 132 -11.96 -4.58 -5.72
N PRO A 133 -11.10 -3.61 -5.28
CA PRO A 133 -11.57 -2.48 -4.48
C PRO A 133 -12.53 -1.58 -5.24
N ARG A 134 -13.60 -1.16 -4.55
CA ARG A 134 -14.53 -0.14 -5.03
C ARG A 134 -13.94 1.26 -4.87
N ASP A 135 -13.33 1.49 -3.71
CA ASP A 135 -12.63 2.73 -3.38
C ASP A 135 -11.12 2.41 -3.35
N PHE A 136 -10.38 2.79 -4.40
CA PHE A 136 -8.93 2.63 -4.45
C PHE A 136 -8.26 3.99 -4.62
N VAL A 137 -7.54 4.42 -3.59
CA VAL A 137 -6.83 5.70 -3.59
C VAL A 137 -5.35 5.46 -3.38
N ILE A 138 -4.52 6.15 -4.18
CA ILE A 138 -3.09 6.25 -3.92
C ILE A 138 -2.74 7.71 -3.67
N THR A 139 -2.25 8.02 -2.48
CA THR A 139 -1.64 9.31 -2.17
C THR A 139 -0.19 9.29 -2.66
N LEU A 140 0.12 10.21 -3.56
CA LEU A 140 1.45 10.39 -4.14
C LEU A 140 2.41 11.01 -3.12
N PRO A 141 3.73 10.80 -3.30
CA PRO A 141 4.70 11.22 -2.29
C PRO A 141 4.94 12.73 -2.23
N ASN A 142 4.67 13.46 -3.31
CA ASN A 142 4.85 14.92 -3.36
C ASN A 142 3.84 15.58 -4.29
N TRP A 143 3.53 16.86 -4.05
CA TRP A 143 2.60 17.65 -4.86
C TRP A 143 3.08 17.87 -6.31
N LYS A 144 4.40 17.76 -6.56
CA LYS A 144 5.02 17.85 -7.90
C LYS A 144 4.81 16.59 -8.75
N CYS A 145 4.31 15.49 -8.18
CA CYS A 145 4.10 14.24 -8.91
C CYS A 145 2.92 14.36 -9.89
N SER A 146 3.11 13.84 -11.12
CA SER A 146 2.01 13.74 -12.09
C SER A 146 1.02 12.64 -11.69
N THR A 147 -0.27 12.94 -11.76
CA THR A 147 -1.37 11.97 -11.59
C THR A 147 -1.78 11.28 -12.90
N LYS A 148 -1.19 11.67 -14.03
CA LYS A 148 -1.50 11.12 -15.37
C LYS A 148 -0.78 9.79 -15.59
N ILE A 149 -1.19 8.77 -14.85
CA ILE A 149 -0.66 7.40 -14.94
C ILE A 149 -1.78 6.48 -15.42
N ASP A 150 -1.46 5.60 -16.37
CA ASP A 150 -2.40 4.60 -16.85
C ASP A 150 -2.66 3.52 -15.78
N VAL A 151 -3.90 3.43 -15.33
CA VAL A 151 -4.35 2.45 -14.33
C VAL A 151 -5.10 1.27 -14.94
N GLY A 152 -5.22 1.21 -16.28
CA GLY A 152 -5.92 0.15 -17.00
C GLY A 152 -7.36 -0.02 -16.51
N ASN A 153 -7.71 -1.25 -16.11
CA ASN A 153 -9.04 -1.58 -15.57
C ASN A 153 -9.19 -1.32 -14.06
N SER A 154 -8.15 -0.84 -13.39
CA SER A 154 -8.21 -0.53 -11.97
C SER A 154 -9.05 0.72 -11.72
N ARG A 155 -9.73 0.77 -10.57
CA ARG A 155 -10.48 1.96 -10.10
C ARG A 155 -9.62 2.93 -9.30
N CYS A 156 -8.29 2.79 -9.40
CA CYS A 156 -7.32 3.60 -8.68
C CYS A 156 -7.45 5.08 -9.05
N VAL A 157 -7.53 5.94 -8.03
CA VAL A 157 -7.46 7.39 -8.15
C VAL A 157 -6.25 7.91 -7.41
N PHE A 158 -5.44 8.73 -8.07
CA PHE A 158 -4.29 9.39 -7.46
C PHE A 158 -4.71 10.68 -6.75
N LYS A 159 -4.23 10.85 -5.52
CA LYS A 159 -4.34 12.11 -4.76
C LYS A 159 -2.95 12.67 -4.51
N LEU A 160 -2.83 13.98 -4.61
CA LEU A 160 -1.62 14.70 -4.18
C LEU A 160 -1.67 14.92 -2.67
N PRO A 161 -0.52 14.96 -1.99
CA PRO A 161 -0.47 15.40 -0.60
C PRO A 161 -0.84 16.89 -0.50
N GLU A 162 -1.27 17.32 0.68
CA GLU A 162 -1.49 18.74 0.95
C GLU A 162 -0.17 19.50 0.80
N ARG A 163 -0.22 20.73 0.27
CA ARG A 163 0.98 21.58 0.19
C ARG A 163 1.23 22.16 1.57
N ASP A 164 2.36 21.81 2.17
CA ASP A 164 2.83 22.52 3.34
C ASP A 164 3.13 23.97 2.96
N SER A 165 2.61 24.92 3.74
CA SER A 165 2.67 26.36 3.48
C SER A 165 4.07 26.97 3.59
N SER A 166 5.10 26.16 3.86
CA SER A 166 6.51 26.57 3.96
C SER A 166 7.21 26.77 2.61
N ASP A 167 6.63 26.30 1.50
CA ASP A 167 7.21 26.41 0.15
C ASP A 167 7.05 27.82 -0.50
N ASN A 168 6.48 28.80 0.21
CA ASN A 168 6.11 30.11 -0.35
C ASN A 168 7.17 31.22 -0.23
N ASP A 169 8.38 30.95 0.27
CA ASP A 169 9.36 32.00 0.60
C ASP A 169 10.63 32.02 -0.27
N GLU A 170 10.59 31.48 -1.50
CA GLU A 170 11.63 31.75 -2.50
C GLU A 170 11.03 32.24 -3.81
N GLY A 171 10.95 33.57 -3.99
CA GLY A 171 10.68 34.16 -5.30
C GLY A 171 10.13 35.59 -5.32
N SER A 172 10.70 36.52 -4.57
CA SER A 172 10.54 37.96 -4.84
C SER A 172 11.81 38.71 -4.43
N ILE A 173 12.79 38.75 -5.33
CA ILE A 173 13.77 39.83 -5.44
C ILE A 173 13.87 40.18 -6.92
#